data_AF-A0A1A8PY36-F1
#
_entry.id   AF-A0A1A8PY36-F1
#
_cell.length_a   1.000
_cell.length_b   1.000
_cell.length_c   1.000
_cell.angle_alpha   90.00
_cell.angle_beta   90.00
_cell.angle_gamma   90.00
#
_symmetry.space_group_name_H-M   'P 1'
#
loop_
_entity.id
_entity.type
_entity.pdbx_description
1 polymer ?
#
loop_
_entity_poly.entity_id
_entity_poly.type
_entity_poly.pdbx_seq_one_letter_code
_entity_poly.pdbx_strand_id
1 'polypeptide(L)' 'AGVVCGKEVDMDQFEERLAEEVRKYEHLYNPSLKNYKDAQVIYNSWKGIARILEMDVEQCIKKWRSMRDKFVRIKKA' A
#
# COMPACT_ATOMS: atom_id res chain seq x y z
N ALA A 1 34.14 -12.31 5.22
CA ALA A 1 33.24 -11.67 6.19
C ALA A 1 32.21 -10.88 5.41
N GLY A 2 30.98 -11.40 5.34
CA GLY A 2 29.88 -10.74 4.64
C GLY A 2 29.14 -9.83 5.59
N VAL A 3 29.18 -8.52 5.34
CA VAL A 3 28.17 -7.57 5.80
C VAL A 3 28.09 -6.46 4.76
N VAL A 4 27.11 -6.55 3.87
CA VAL A 4 26.54 -5.37 3.22
C VAL A 4 25.13 -5.21 3.74
N CYS A 5 25.01 -4.69 4.96
CA CYS A 5 23.75 -4.17 5.46
C CYS A 5 23.67 -2.71 4.98
N GLY A 6 23.16 -2.55 3.76
CA GLY A 6 22.85 -1.28 3.16
C GLY A 6 21.70 -1.52 2.21
N LYS A 7 20.48 -1.68 2.73
CA LYS A 7 19.30 -1.57 1.90
C LYS A 7 18.92 -0.09 1.91
N GLU A 8 19.47 0.66 0.96
CA GLU A 8 18.72 1.81 0.44
C GLU A 8 17.43 1.22 -0.10
N VAL A 9 16.32 1.46 0.60
CA VAL A 9 15.01 1.00 0.15
C VAL A 9 14.64 1.92 -1.00
N ASP A 10 14.91 1.47 -2.22
CA ASP A 10 14.40 2.10 -3.44
C ASP A 10 12.90 2.34 -3.25
N MET A 11 12.49 3.61 -3.24
CA MET A 11 11.10 4.02 -3.02
C MET A 11 10.14 3.32 -3.99
N ASP A 12 10.61 3.02 -5.21
CA ASP A 12 9.86 2.28 -6.21
C ASP A 12 9.62 0.81 -5.82
N GLN A 13 10.56 0.13 -5.16
CA GLN A 13 10.39 -1.25 -4.70
C GLN A 13 9.38 -1.34 -3.55
N PHE A 14 9.36 -0.33 -2.68
CA PHE A 14 8.33 -0.21 -1.65
C PHE A 14 6.95 0.04 -2.25
N GLU A 15 6.86 0.97 -3.21
CA GLU A 15 5.63 1.29 -3.93
C GLU A 15 5.04 0.06 -4.65
N GLU A 16 5.90 -0.73 -5.29
CA GLU A 16 5.51 -1.98 -5.95
C GLU A 16 4.94 -3.00 -4.96
N ARG A 17 5.66 -3.31 -3.87
CA ARG A 17 5.19 -4.24 -2.84
C ARG A 17 3.90 -3.77 -2.18
N LEU A 18 3.78 -2.47 -1.89
CA LEU A 18 2.57 -1.87 -1.36
C LEU A 18 1.39 -2.07 -2.33
N ALA A 19 1.62 -1.91 -3.63
CA ALA A 19 0.58 -2.11 -4.64
C ALA A 19 0.18 -3.58 -4.78
N GLU A 20 1.13 -4.52 -4.72
CA GLU A 20 0.85 -5.95 -4.73
C GLU A 20 0.02 -6.38 -3.53
N GLU A 21 0.38 -5.94 -2.32
CA GLU A 21 -0.39 -6.27 -1.13
C GLU A 21 -1.78 -5.64 -1.18
N VAL A 22 -1.91 -4.36 -1.54
CA VAL A 22 -3.23 -3.68 -1.65
C VAL A 22 -4.12 -4.33 -2.72
N ARG A 23 -3.56 -4.85 -3.81
CA ARG A 23 -4.32 -5.61 -4.84
C ARG A 23 -4.99 -6.87 -4.27
N LYS A 24 -4.43 -7.48 -3.23
CA LYS A 24 -5.06 -8.64 -2.54
C LYS A 24 -6.29 -8.23 -1.72
N TYR A 25 -6.42 -6.94 -1.40
CA TYR A 25 -7.50 -6.37 -0.60
C TYR A 25 -8.35 -5.42 -1.44
N GLU A 26 -9.19 -5.99 -2.31
CA GLU A 26 -10.05 -5.23 -3.23
C GLU A 26 -10.95 -4.19 -2.56
N HIS A 27 -11.37 -4.41 -1.30
CA HIS A 27 -12.15 -3.47 -0.51
C HIS A 27 -11.41 -2.18 -0.12
N LEU A 28 -10.10 -2.10 -0.34
CA LEU A 28 -9.33 -0.88 -0.10
C LEU A 28 -9.40 0.12 -1.26
N TYR A 29 -9.74 -0.33 -2.48
CA TYR A 29 -9.77 0.52 -3.66
C TYR A 29 -11.04 0.39 -4.52
N ASN A 30 -11.85 -0.66 -4.31
CA ASN A 30 -13.09 -0.88 -5.04
C ASN A 30 -14.29 -0.30 -4.25
N PRO A 31 -14.83 0.87 -4.67
CA PRO A 31 -15.98 1.48 -4.01
C PRO A 31 -17.29 0.69 -4.22
N SER A 32 -17.30 -0.31 -5.11
CA SER A 32 -18.47 -1.13 -5.42
C SER A 32 -18.74 -2.22 -4.37
N LEU A 33 -17.79 -2.46 -3.46
CA LEU A 33 -17.94 -3.46 -2.41
C LEU A 33 -18.71 -2.90 -1.22
N LYS A 34 -19.68 -3.65 -0.70
CA LYS A 34 -20.41 -3.29 0.54
C LYS A 34 -19.48 -3.03 1.73
N ASN A 35 -18.33 -3.70 1.76
CA ASN A 35 -17.36 -3.64 2.85
C ASN A 35 -16.42 -2.42 2.75
N TYR A 36 -16.52 -1.64 1.67
CA TYR A 36 -15.72 -0.42 1.45
C TYR A 36 -15.98 0.67 2.50
N LYS A 37 -17.12 0.63 3.20
CA LYS A 37 -17.47 1.61 4.25
C LYS A 37 -17.18 1.14 5.66
N ASP A 38 -16.72 -0.10 5.84
CA ASP A 38 -16.40 -0.61 7.16
C ASP A 38 -14.98 -0.18 7.54
N ALA A 39 -14.89 0.88 8.34
CA ALA A 39 -13.63 1.44 8.80
C ALA A 39 -12.77 0.42 9.56
N GLN A 40 -13.40 -0.55 10.23
CA GLN A 40 -12.69 -1.59 10.98
C GLN A 40 -12.06 -2.61 10.03
N VAL A 41 -12.78 -3.05 8.99
CA VAL A 41 -12.26 -3.96 7.97
C VAL A 41 -11.12 -3.30 7.17
N ILE A 42 -11.28 -2.03 6.82
CA ILE A 42 -10.25 -1.23 6.15
C ILE A 42 -8.99 -1.14 7.03
N TYR A 43 -9.14 -0.74 8.28
CA TYR A 43 -8.01 -0.58 9.20
C TYR A 43 -7.28 -1.91 9.46
N ASN A 44 -8.02 -3.01 9.67
CA ASN A 44 -7.43 -4.34 9.86
C ASN A 44 -6.59 -4.79 8.66
N SER A 45 -7.05 -4.48 7.44
CA SER A 45 -6.34 -4.83 6.21
C SER A 45 -5.08 -4.00 6.05
N TRP A 46 -5.16 -2.70 6.32
CA TRP A 46 -3.98 -1.84 6.36
C TRP A 46 -2.98 -2.28 7.42
N LYS A 47 -3.44 -2.70 8.60
CA LYS A 47 -2.58 -3.25 9.66
C LYS A 47 -1.84 -4.51 9.22
N GLY A 48 -2.50 -5.38 8.44
CA GLY A 48 -1.87 -6.54 7.82
C GLY A 48 -0.77 -6.15 6.84
N ILE A 49 -1.08 -5.22 5.92
CA ILE A 49 -0.13 -4.70 4.92
C ILE A 49 1.08 -4.04 5.61
N ALA A 50 0.81 -3.17 6.59
CA ALA A 50 1.82 -2.45 7.37
C ALA A 50 2.77 -3.43 8.07
N ARG A 51 2.25 -4.52 8.65
CA ARG A 51 3.05 -5.58 9.25
C ARG A 51 3.92 -6.33 8.23
N ILE A 52 3.41 -6.62 7.04
CA ILE A 52 4.16 -7.30 5.97
C ILE A 52 5.30 -6.41 5.46
N LEU A 53 5.03 -5.11 5.38
CA LEU A 53 5.98 -4.12 4.88
C LEU A 53 6.90 -3.55 5.97
N GLU A 54 6.74 -3.99 7.21
CA GLU A 54 7.47 -3.48 8.39
C GLU A 54 7.39 -1.96 8.53
N MET A 55 6.22 -1.39 8.23
CA MET A 55 5.95 0.04 8.26
C MET A 55 4.72 0.38 9.09
N ASP A 56 4.53 1.68 9.33
CA ASP A 56 3.34 2.16 10.01
C ASP A 56 2.14 2.23 9.05
N VAL A 57 0.96 1.92 9.58
CA VAL A 57 -0.32 1.97 8.84
C VAL A 57 -0.55 3.33 8.19
N GLU A 58 -0.27 4.42 8.90
CA GLU A 58 -0.46 5.77 8.39
C GLU A 58 0.48 6.07 7.23
N GLN A 59 1.72 5.57 7.28
CA GLN A 59 2.70 5.71 6.21
C GLN A 59 2.27 4.93 4.97
N CYS A 60 1.79 3.69 5.13
CA CYS A 60 1.25 2.88 4.03
C CYS A 60 0.07 3.58 3.35
N ILE A 61 -0.87 4.14 4.12
CA ILE A 61 -2.03 4.87 3.58
C ILE A 61 -1.59 6.12 2.83
N LYS A 62 -0.69 6.92 3.41
CA LYS A 62 -0.17 8.15 2.80
C LYS A 62 0.55 7.85 1.48
N LYS A 63 1.39 6.82 1.47
CA LYS A 63 2.11 6.39 0.27
C LYS A 63 1.15 5.87 -0.80
N TRP A 64 0.22 4.99 -0.44
CA TRP A 64 -0.80 4.47 -1.34
C TRP A 64 -1.61 5.59 -2.01
N ARG A 65 -2.01 6.60 -1.23
CA ARG A 65 -2.69 7.78 -1.77
C ARG A 65 -1.83 8.49 -2.82
N SER A 66 -0.56 8.77 -2.51
CA SER A 66 0.37 9.40 -3.45
C SER A 66 0.57 8.58 -4.73
N MET A 67 0.71 7.26 -4.60
CA MET A 67 0.81 6.36 -5.76
C MET A 67 -0.44 6.43 -6.62
N ARG A 68 -1.62 6.28 -6.02
CA ARG A 68 -2.90 6.31 -6.74
C ARG A 68 -3.08 7.65 -7.46
N ASP A 69 -2.74 8.76 -6.83
CA ASP A 69 -2.85 10.08 -7.44
C ASP A 69 -1.93 10.22 -8.67
N LYS A 70 -0.72 9.63 -8.63
CA LYS A 70 0.16 9.49 -9.82
C LYS A 70 -0.47 8.58 -10.89
N PHE A 71 -0.96 7.40 -10.52
CA PHE A 71 -1.55 6.43 -11.45
C PHE A 71 -2.82 6.93 -12.14
N VAL A 72 -3.72 7.60 -11.42
CA VAL A 72 -4.94 8.21 -11.98
C VAL A 72 -4.60 9.27 -13.03
N ARG A 73 -3.50 10.01 -12.83
CA ARG A 73 -3.03 11.01 -13.79
C ARG A 73 -2.43 10.38 -15.05
N ILE A 74 -1.79 9.21 -14.93
CA ILE A 74 -1.22 8.46 -16.06
C ILE A 74 -2.32 7.72 -16.84
N LYS A 75 -3.33 7.16 -16.17
CA LYS A 75 -4.41 6.37 -16.81
C LYS A 75 -5.49 7.22 -17.52
N LYS A 76 -5.32 8.55 -17.53
CA LYS A 76 -6.18 9.52 -18.25
C LYS A 76 -5.53 10.08 -19.52
N ALA A 77 -4.33 9.62 -19.89
CA ALA A 77 -3.67 9.95 -21.15
C ALA A 77 -4.08 8.96 -22.25
#